data_AF-F3G292-F1
#
_entry.id   AF-F3G292-F1
#
_cell.length_a   1.000
_cell.length_b   1.000
_cell.length_c   1.000
_cell.angle_alpha   90.00
_cell.angle_beta   90.00
_cell.angle_gamma   90.00
#
_symmetry.space_group_name_H-M   'P 1'
#
loop_
_entity.id
_entity.type
_entity.pdbx_description
1 polymer ?
#
loop_
_entity_poly.entity_id
_entity_poly.type
_entity_poly.pdbx_seq_one_letter_code
_entity_poly.pdbx_strand_id
1 'polypeptide(L)' 'MPMDVKKTDRIKQIQQALQDQKAIHLREMAALLEVSEMTLRRDLSRHPEQLRLLGGYITRAH' A
#
# COMPACT_ATOMS: atom_id res chain seq x y z
N MET A 1 19.82 -14.15 -7.45
CA MET A 1 18.37 -13.96 -7.22
C MET A 1 18.19 -13.23 -5.90
N PRO A 2 17.44 -12.10 -5.86
CA PRO A 2 16.16 -12.17 -5.14
C PRO A 2 15.09 -11.22 -5.74
N MET A 3 13.92 -11.76 -6.09
CA MET A 3 12.77 -10.98 -6.60
C MET A 3 11.76 -10.57 -5.50
N ASP A 4 12.02 -10.90 -4.23
CA ASP A 4 11.09 -10.61 -3.12
C ASP A 4 11.36 -9.30 -2.38
N VAL A 5 12.51 -8.65 -2.58
CA VAL A 5 12.80 -7.35 -1.94
C VAL A 5 11.83 -6.26 -2.39
N LYS A 6 11.42 -6.27 -3.67
CA LYS A 6 10.53 -5.26 -4.27
C LYS A 6 9.11 -5.26 -3.68
N LYS A 7 8.65 -6.37 -3.10
CA LYS A 7 7.30 -6.45 -2.52
C LYS A 7 7.28 -5.82 -1.13
N THR A 8 8.24 -6.20 -0.29
CA THR A 8 8.40 -5.64 1.05
C THR A 8 8.66 -4.13 1.01
N ASP A 9 9.39 -3.65 0.01
CA ASP A 9 9.67 -2.22 -0.15
C ASP A 9 8.40 -1.39 -0.41
N ARG A 10 7.46 -1.89 -1.21
CA ARG A 10 6.19 -1.18 -1.48
C ARG A 10 5.34 -1.01 -0.25
N ILE A 11 5.18 -2.04 0.59
CA ILE A 11 4.40 -1.90 1.83
C ILE A 11 5.05 -0.87 2.76
N LYS A 12 6.38 -0.86 2.85
CA LYS A 12 7.11 0.19 3.59
C LYS A 12 6.87 1.57 3.01
N GLN A 13 6.93 1.75 1.69
CA GLN A 13 6.59 3.04 1.05
C GLN A 13 5.14 3.42 1.34
N ILE A 14 4.21 2.46 1.36
CA ILE A 14 2.82 2.69 1.74
C ILE A 14 2.68 3.17 3.18
N GLN A 15 3.35 2.50 4.10
CA GLN A 15 3.39 2.91 5.49
C GLN A 15 4.05 4.28 5.68
N GLN A 16 5.12 4.58 4.94
CA GLN A 16 5.83 5.85 5.03
C GLN A 16 4.96 7.02 4.56
N ALA A 17 4.26 6.86 3.43
CA ALA A 17 3.33 7.88 2.97
C ALA A 17 2.15 8.05 3.94
N LEU A 18 1.71 6.97 4.58
CA LEU A 18 0.69 6.99 5.64
C LEU A 18 1.20 7.44 7.02
N GLN A 19 2.50 7.65 7.21
CA GLN A 19 3.00 8.30 8.43
C GLN A 19 2.69 9.79 8.41
N ASP A 20 2.80 10.41 7.24
CA ASP A 20 2.49 11.83 7.04
C ASP A 20 0.96 12.06 6.93
N GLN A 21 0.24 11.07 6.39
CA GLN A 21 -1.19 11.16 6.09
C GLN A 21 -2.00 10.05 6.77
N LYS A 22 -3.11 10.37 7.43
CA LYS A 22 -3.97 9.35 8.07
C LYS A 22 -4.59 8.34 7.08
N ALA A 23 -4.77 8.75 5.83
CA ALA A 23 -5.33 7.94 4.75
C ALA A 23 -4.84 8.44 3.39
N ILE A 24 -4.65 7.54 2.42
CA ILE A 24 -4.25 7.89 1.05
C ILE A 24 -5.17 7.18 0.07
N HIS A 25 -5.61 7.86 -0.99
CA HIS A 25 -6.40 7.23 -2.06
C HIS A 25 -5.61 6.10 -2.73
N LEU A 26 -6.26 4.97 -2.96
CA LEU A 26 -5.67 3.82 -3.67
C LEU A 26 -5.09 4.25 -5.03
N ARG A 27 -5.80 5.14 -5.74
CA ARG A 27 -5.40 5.68 -7.04
C ARG A 27 -4.14 6.55 -6.96
N GLU A 28 -4.08 7.46 -5.99
CA GLU A 28 -2.91 8.31 -5.75
C GLU A 28 -1.69 7.43 -5.44
N MET A 29 -1.89 6.41 -4.62
CA MET A 29 -0.81 5.53 -4.22
C MET A 29 -0.36 4.59 -5.33
N ALA A 30 -1.30 4.12 -6.14
CA ALA A 30 -1.04 3.40 -7.38
C ALA A 30 -0.18 4.25 -8.33
N ALA A 31 -0.51 5.54 -8.50
CA ALA A 31 0.26 6.47 -9.32
C ALA A 31 1.66 6.73 -8.73
N LEU A 32 1.76 6.96 -7.41
CA LEU A 32 3.03 7.24 -6.72
C LEU A 32 4.00 6.05 -6.76
N LEU A 33 3.47 4.84 -6.71
CA LEU A 33 4.26 3.60 -6.78
C LEU A 33 4.38 3.05 -8.20
N GLU A 34 3.83 3.76 -9.20
CA GLU A 34 3.81 3.34 -10.62
C GLU A 34 3.28 1.91 -10.82
N VAL A 35 2.25 1.53 -10.06
CA VAL A 35 1.61 0.21 -10.13
C VAL A 35 0.10 0.34 -10.31
N SER A 36 -0.55 -0.71 -10.77
CA SER A 36 -2.01 -0.74 -10.86
C SER A 36 -2.67 -0.85 -9.49
N GLU A 37 -3.86 -0.27 -9.35
CA GLU A 37 -4.73 -0.38 -8.16
C GLU A 37 -4.96 -1.85 -7.74
N MET A 38 -5.07 -2.76 -8.71
CA MET A 38 -5.23 -4.20 -8.47
C MET A 38 -4.01 -4.80 -7.77
N THR A 39 -2.81 -4.35 -8.13
CA THR A 39 -1.56 -4.78 -7.49
C THR A 39 -1.51 -4.29 -6.05
N LEU A 40 -1.90 -3.04 -5.83
CA LEU A 40 -1.98 -2.47 -4.49
C LEU A 40 -3.00 -3.22 -3.63
N ARG A 41 -4.21 -3.45 -4.15
CA ARG A 41 -5.24 -4.29 -3.49
C ARG A 41 -4.70 -5.66 -3.11
N ARG A 42 -3.93 -6.30 -3.99
CA ARG A 42 -3.33 -7.62 -3.73
C ARG A 42 -2.25 -7.57 -2.65
N ASP A 43 -1.46 -6.51 -2.61
CA ASP A 43 -0.47 -6.24 -1.56
C ASP A 43 -1.17 -5.99 -0.20
N LEU A 44 -2.21 -5.14 -0.19
CA LEU A 44 -3.04 -4.88 0.98
C LEU A 44 -3.71 -6.16 1.51
N SER A 45 -4.25 -6.99 0.63
CA SER A 45 -4.83 -8.29 1.01
C SER A 45 -3.80 -9.28 1.56
N ARG A 46 -2.51 -9.13 1.25
CA ARG A 46 -1.44 -9.97 1.83
C ARG A 46 -1.00 -9.49 3.22
N HIS A 47 -1.25 -8.22 3.54
CA HIS A 47 -0.86 -7.59 4.81
C HIS A 47 -2.05 -6.91 5.50
N PRO A 48 -3.16 -7.63 5.75
CA PRO A 48 -4.37 -7.06 6.35
C PRO A 48 -4.16 -6.54 7.78
N GLU A 49 -3.12 -7.02 8.45
CA GLU A 49 -2.69 -6.60 9.79
C GLU A 49 -1.94 -5.27 9.81
N GLN A 50 -1.44 -4.80 8.67
CA GLN A 50 -0.66 -3.56 8.58
C GLN A 50 -1.43 -2.44 7.90
N LEU A 51 -2.22 -2.78 6.88
CA LEU A 51 -2.91 -1.82 6.02
C LEU A 51 -4.33 -2.33 5.73
N ARG A 52 -5.29 -1.40 5.64
CA ARG A 52 -6.67 -1.67 5.25
C ARG A 52 -7.11 -0.77 4.12
N LEU A 53 -8.05 -1.26 3.31
CA LEU A 53 -8.70 -0.50 2.26
C LEU A 53 -10.14 -0.17 2.71
N LEU A 54 -10.45 1.11 2.89
CA LEU A 54 -11.76 1.63 3.27
C LEU A 54 -12.29 2.53 2.16
N GLY A 55 -13.31 2.06 1.43
CA GLY A 55 -14.00 2.89 0.42
C GLY A 55 -13.11 3.44 -0.70
N GLY A 56 -11.98 2.78 -1.00
CA GLY A 56 -10.99 3.27 -1.97
C GLY A 56 -9.80 4.02 -1.36
N TYR A 57 -9.78 4.23 -0.04
CA TYR A 57 -8.65 4.79 0.69
C TYR A 57 -7.89 3.71 1.45
N ILE A 58 -6.57 3.76 1.35
CA ILE A 58 -5.67 2.97 2.16
C ILE A 58 -5.50 3.67 3.51
N THR A 59 -5.65 2.92 4.58
CA THR A 59 -5.42 3.37 5.95
C THR A 59 -4.51 2.39 6.65
N ARG A 60 -3.81 2.84 7.71
CA ARG A 60 -3.09 1.91 8.58
C ARG A 60 -4.09 1.05 9.35
N ALA A 61 -3.81 -0.25 9.44
CA ALA A 61 -4.46 -1.10 10.42
C ALA A 61 -3.80 -0.77 11.78
N HIS A 62 -4.62 -0.44 12.76
CA HIS A 62 -4.20 -0.20 14.14
C HIS A 62 -4.46 -1.44 14.98
#